data_AF-A0A9P6BWJ1-F1
#
_entry.id   AF-A0A9P6BWJ1-F1
#
_cell.length_a   1.000
_cell.length_b   1.000
_cell.length_c   1.000
_cell.angle_alpha   90.00
_cell.angle_beta   90.00
_cell.angle_gamma   90.00
#
_symmetry.space_group_name_H-M   'P 1'
#
loop_
_entity.id
_entity.type
_entity.pdbx_description
1 polymer ?
#
loop_
_entity_poly.entity_id
_entity_poly.type
_entity_poly.pdbx_seq_one_letter_code
_entity_poly.pdbx_strand_id
1 'polypeptide(L)'
;LMAQCESYLVEHGYFERNTFTATPHPQTPYFIIMWIMDVCDEVKLDSSTQLKSEQHATYTHAMKMHAAMTYAFGHVHQLGSMDWYQSSDAGWKGNPSVSNIVSTYSKG
;
A
#
# COMPACT_ATOMS: atom_id res chain seq x y z
N LEU A 1 -5.25 9.81 2.59
CA LEU A 1 -4.23 8.73 2.52
C LEU A 1 -4.69 7.61 1.61
N MET A 2 -5.73 6.82 1.92
CA MET A 2 -6.20 5.78 0.99
C MET A 2 -6.59 6.32 -0.41
N ALA A 3 -7.39 7.38 -0.49
CA ALA A 3 -7.72 8.03 -1.75
C ALA A 3 -6.48 8.63 -2.47
N GLN A 4 -5.42 8.97 -1.72
CA GLN A 4 -4.16 9.46 -2.33
C GLN A 4 -3.36 8.30 -2.93
N CYS A 5 -3.35 7.14 -2.28
CA CYS A 5 -2.79 5.92 -2.83
C CYS A 5 -3.52 5.50 -4.11
N GLU A 6 -4.85 5.57 -4.10
CA GLU A 6 -5.65 5.27 -5.29
C GLU A 6 -5.40 6.25 -6.43
N SER A 7 -5.40 7.56 -6.16
CA SER A 7 -5.02 8.56 -7.17
C SER A 7 -3.63 8.31 -7.73
N TYR A 8 -2.65 8.02 -6.88
CA TYR A 8 -1.28 7.70 -7.29
C TYR A 8 -1.24 6.50 -8.25
N LEU A 9 -1.93 5.41 -7.91
CA LEU A 9 -1.95 4.20 -8.74
C LEU A 9 -2.66 4.42 -10.09
N VAL A 10 -3.72 5.24 -10.11
CA VAL A 10 -4.45 5.60 -11.33
C VAL A 10 -3.61 6.52 -12.22
N GLU A 11 -2.95 7.52 -11.64
CA GLU A 11 -2.09 8.46 -12.38
C GLU A 11 -0.92 7.76 -13.06
N HIS A 12 -0.36 6.72 -12.43
CA HIS A 12 0.73 5.92 -12.99
C HIS A 12 0.26 4.75 -13.87
N GLY A 13 -1.06 4.60 -14.08
CA GLY A 13 -1.63 3.55 -14.94
C GLY A 13 -1.52 2.13 -14.39
N TYR A 14 -1.24 1.97 -13.10
CA TYR A 14 -1.15 0.66 -12.44
C TYR A 14 -2.51 0.10 -12.04
N PHE A 15 -3.55 0.93 -11.98
CA PHE A 15 -4.85 0.54 -11.41
C PHE A 15 -6.01 1.43 -11.89
N GLU A 16 -7.25 0.93 -11.80
CA GLU A 16 -8.46 1.70 -12.07
C GLU A 16 -8.99 2.39 -10.78
N ARG A 17 -9.93 3.33 -10.92
CA ARG A 17 -10.59 3.96 -9.75
C ARG A 17 -11.60 3.02 -9.09
N ASN A 18 -11.82 3.24 -7.79
CA ASN A 18 -12.69 2.48 -6.89
C ASN A 18 -12.30 1.01 -6.74
N THR A 19 -11.01 0.69 -6.89
CA THR A 19 -10.56 -0.71 -6.92
C THR A 19 -10.06 -1.17 -5.55
N PHE A 20 -9.76 -0.25 -4.62
CA PHE A 20 -9.70 -0.62 -3.22
C PHE A 20 -11.11 -0.85 -2.67
N THR A 21 -11.45 -2.13 -2.52
CA THR A 21 -12.78 -2.60 -2.14
C THR A 21 -12.68 -3.68 -1.06
N ALA A 22 -13.84 -4.23 -0.66
CA ALA A 22 -13.90 -5.43 0.18
C ALA A 22 -13.38 -6.71 -0.52
N THR A 23 -13.03 -6.63 -1.80
CA THR A 23 -12.37 -7.71 -2.55
C THR A 23 -11.10 -7.16 -3.23
N PRO A 24 -10.01 -6.93 -2.48
CA PRO A 24 -8.80 -6.32 -3.02
C PRO A 24 -8.13 -7.21 -4.07
N HIS A 25 -7.43 -6.59 -5.02
CA HIS A 25 -6.60 -7.32 -5.98
C HIS A 25 -5.49 -8.10 -5.25
N PRO A 26 -5.08 -9.30 -5.72
CA PRO A 26 -4.00 -10.09 -5.11
C PRO A 26 -2.71 -9.31 -4.85
N GLN A 27 -2.38 -8.37 -5.75
CA GLN A 27 -1.15 -7.57 -5.69
C GLN A 27 -1.29 -6.29 -4.84
N THR A 28 -2.42 -6.07 -4.17
CA THR A 28 -2.62 -4.89 -3.30
C THR A 28 -1.47 -4.64 -2.30
N PRO A 29 -0.85 -5.66 -1.68
CA PRO A 29 0.36 -5.46 -0.87
C PRO A 29 1.49 -4.72 -1.58
N TYR A 30 1.76 -5.07 -2.85
CA TYR A 30 2.82 -4.45 -3.64
C TYR A 30 2.47 -3.02 -4.02
N PHE A 31 1.19 -2.75 -4.32
CA PHE A 31 0.75 -1.39 -4.62
C PHE A 31 0.90 -0.45 -3.43
N ILE A 32 0.63 -0.96 -2.21
CA ILE A 32 0.86 -0.20 -0.96
C ILE A 32 2.36 0.13 -0.82
N ILE A 33 3.24 -0.86 -0.99
CA ILE A 33 4.69 -0.66 -0.87
C ILE A 33 5.19 0.31 -1.93
N MET A 34 4.79 0.12 -3.19
CA MET A 34 5.16 0.99 -4.30
C MET A 34 4.79 2.45 -4.05
N TRP A 35 3.61 2.69 -3.48
CA TRP A 35 3.18 4.04 -3.12
C TRP A 35 4.01 4.63 -1.96
N ILE A 36 4.33 3.83 -0.93
CA ILE A 36 5.19 4.31 0.17
C ILE A 36 6.62 4.57 -0.32
N MET A 37 7.17 3.68 -1.15
CA MET A 37 8.49 3.83 -1.76
C MET A 37 8.59 5.11 -2.58
N ASP A 38 7.62 5.37 -3.47
CA ASP A 38 7.68 6.56 -4.32
C ASP A 38 7.59 7.89 -3.56
N VAL A 39 6.86 7.90 -2.44
CA VAL A 39 6.64 9.10 -1.63
C VAL A 39 7.76 9.30 -0.60
N CYS A 40 8.35 8.23 -0.08
CA CYS A 40 9.22 8.29 1.09
C CYS A 40 10.68 7.89 0.83
N ASP A 41 10.96 7.04 -0.18
CA ASP A 41 12.32 6.53 -0.39
C ASP A 41 13.13 7.40 -1.36
N GLU A 42 14.44 7.46 -1.13
CA GLU A 42 15.35 8.22 -1.99
C GLU A 42 15.48 7.63 -3.40
N VAL A 43 15.25 6.32 -3.53
CA VAL A 43 15.37 5.57 -4.78
C VAL A 43 13.99 5.04 -5.16
N LYS A 44 13.50 5.49 -6.31
CA LYS A 44 12.22 5.07 -6.89
C LYS A 44 12.35 3.73 -7.62
N LEU A 45 11.22 3.13 -7.96
CA LEU A 45 11.16 1.86 -8.70
C LEU A 45 11.82 1.90 -10.09
N ASP A 46 11.84 3.07 -10.72
CA ASP A 46 12.51 3.29 -12.00
C ASP A 46 14.04 3.52 -11.84
N SER A 47 14.57 3.30 -10.63
CA SER A 47 15.96 3.58 -10.24
C SER A 47 16.34 5.06 -10.31
N SER A 48 15.37 5.97 -10.51
CA SER A 48 15.61 7.39 -10.39
C SER A 48 15.77 7.75 -8.91
N THR A 49 16.72 8.63 -8.62
CA THR A 49 16.84 9.25 -7.31
C THR A 49 15.91 10.44 -7.23
N GLN A 50 15.11 10.51 -6.17
CA GLN A 50 14.30 11.69 -5.89
C GLN A 50 15.24 12.90 -5.70
N LEU A 51 14.89 14.03 -6.32
CA LEU A 51 15.73 15.23 -6.28
C LEU A 51 15.86 15.70 -4.83
N LYS A 52 17.10 15.87 -4.33
CA LYS A 52 17.39 16.32 -2.95
C LYS A 52 16.74 17.65 -2.52
N SER A 53 16.13 18.39 -3.45
CA SER A 53 15.36 19.61 -3.13
C SER A 53 13.91 19.32 -2.71
N GLU A 54 13.42 18.10 -2.92
CA GLU A 54 12.13 17.66 -2.40
C GLU A 54 12.32 17.21 -0.95
N GLN A 55 11.48 17.74 -0.05
CA GLN A 55 11.54 17.38 1.35
C GLN A 55 11.08 15.92 1.48
N HIS A 56 12.02 15.01 1.74
CA HIS A 56 11.71 13.58 1.89
C HIS A 56 10.66 13.40 2.98
N ALA A 57 9.61 12.63 2.66
CA ALA A 57 8.65 12.22 3.66
C ALA A 57 9.36 11.32 4.68
N THR A 58 9.26 11.64 5.96
CA THR A 58 10.01 10.93 7.00
C THR A 58 9.47 9.51 7.22
N TYR A 59 10.24 8.66 7.91
CA TYR A 59 9.74 7.36 8.39
C TYR A 59 8.37 7.47 9.11
N THR A 60 8.16 8.55 9.87
CA THR A 60 6.86 8.83 10.50
C THR A 60 5.74 9.04 9.49
N HIS A 61 6.03 9.63 8.33
CA HIS A 61 5.06 9.78 7.24
C HIS A 61 4.74 8.42 6.61
N ALA A 62 5.75 7.60 6.30
CA ALA A 62 5.56 6.22 5.81
C ALA A 62 4.68 5.39 6.77
N MET A 63 4.93 5.47 8.07
CA MET A 63 4.11 4.81 9.09
C MET A 63 2.66 5.31 9.14
N LYS A 64 2.41 6.61 8.91
CA LYS A 64 1.05 7.15 8.81
C LYS A 64 0.33 6.62 7.56
N MET A 65 1.03 6.53 6.43
CA MET A 65 0.50 5.94 5.19
C MET A 65 0.12 4.47 5.42
N HIS A 66 1.03 3.68 6.00
CA HIS A 66 0.78 2.28 6.33
C HIS A 66 -0.38 2.11 7.30
N ALA A 67 -0.43 2.88 8.40
CA ALA A 67 -1.53 2.84 9.35
C ALA A 67 -2.88 3.20 8.71
N ALA A 68 -2.90 4.16 7.79
CA ALA A 68 -4.12 4.51 7.07
C ALA A 68 -4.62 3.39 6.15
N MET A 69 -3.72 2.67 5.47
CA MET A 69 -4.10 1.49 4.68
C MET A 69 -4.62 0.37 5.58
N THR A 70 -3.98 0.13 6.73
CA THR A 70 -4.43 -0.86 7.72
C THR A 70 -5.82 -0.54 8.24
N TYR A 71 -6.09 0.72 8.59
CA TYR A 71 -7.41 1.17 9.04
C TYR A 71 -8.47 1.06 7.93
N ALA A 72 -8.13 1.49 6.71
CA ALA A 72 -9.06 1.42 5.58
C ALA A 72 -9.49 -0.02 5.27
N PHE A 73 -8.53 -0.93 5.07
CA PHE A 73 -8.87 -2.32 4.78
C PHE A 73 -9.50 -3.02 5.98
N GLY A 74 -9.02 -2.76 7.19
CA GLY A 74 -9.52 -3.42 8.39
C GLY A 74 -10.92 -2.97 8.80
N HIS A 75 -11.16 -1.66 8.81
CA HIS A 75 -12.39 -1.07 9.34
C HIS A 75 -13.37 -0.64 8.25
N VAL A 76 -12.91 0.11 7.25
CA VAL A 76 -13.80 0.63 6.18
C VAL A 76 -14.28 -0.51 5.28
N HIS A 77 -13.38 -1.41 4.88
CA HIS A 77 -13.72 -2.58 4.06
C HIS A 77 -14.00 -3.86 4.86
N GLN A 78 -13.95 -3.79 6.20
CA GLN A 78 -14.31 -4.88 7.10
C GLN A 78 -13.51 -6.18 6.87
N LEU A 79 -12.27 -6.07 6.38
CA LEU A 79 -11.36 -7.23 6.21
C LEU A 79 -10.67 -7.63 7.51
N GLY A 80 -10.83 -6.81 8.56
CA GLY A 80 -10.26 -7.05 9.87
C GLY A 80 -8.73 -6.98 9.90
N SER A 81 -8.15 -7.77 10.79
CA SER A 81 -6.70 -7.82 11.06
C SER A 81 -6.08 -9.18 10.73
N MET A 82 -6.79 -10.03 9.98
CA MET A 82 -6.21 -11.29 9.54
C MET A 82 -5.12 -11.03 8.49
N ASP A 83 -4.05 -11.82 8.55
CA ASP A 83 -2.99 -11.81 7.56
C ASP A 83 -3.55 -11.98 6.14
N TRP A 84 -2.86 -11.41 5.16
CA TRP A 84 -3.19 -11.59 3.75
C TRP A 84 -2.74 -12.97 3.27
N TYR A 85 -3.68 -13.82 2.86
CA TYR A 85 -3.38 -15.18 2.40
C TYR A 85 -4.26 -15.61 1.22
N GLN A 86 -3.78 -16.57 0.45
CA GLN A 86 -4.57 -17.21 -0.59
C GLN A 86 -5.40 -18.36 0.01
N SER A 87 -6.72 -18.21 -0.01
CA SER A 87 -7.67 -19.25 0.39
C SER A 87 -7.82 -20.27 -0.73
N SER A 88 -7.94 -21.55 -0.37
CA SER A 88 -8.09 -22.66 -1.32
C SER A 88 -9.39 -22.63 -2.13
N ASP A 89 -10.40 -21.92 -1.65
CA ASP A 89 -11.79 -21.98 -2.12
C ASP A 89 -12.36 -20.65 -2.65
N ALA A 90 -11.71 -19.51 -2.34
CA ALA A 90 -12.35 -18.20 -2.54
C ALA A 90 -11.34 -17.06 -2.80
N GLY A 91 -10.18 -17.38 -3.38
CA GLY A 91 -9.17 -16.38 -3.74
C GLY A 91 -8.46 -15.79 -2.52
N TRP A 92 -7.99 -14.54 -2.64
CA TRP A 92 -7.23 -13.90 -1.59
C TRP A 92 -8.12 -13.31 -0.49
N LYS A 93 -7.75 -13.53 0.77
CA LYS A 93 -8.48 -13.11 1.97
C LYS A 93 -7.56 -12.43 2.97
N GLY A 94 -8.18 -11.69 3.89
CA GLY A 94 -7.50 -10.94 4.95
C GLY A 94 -7.24 -9.49 4.57
N ASN A 95 -6.39 -8.81 5.34
CA ASN A 95 -6.07 -7.41 5.12
C ASN A 95 -4.71 -7.28 4.40
N PRO A 96 -4.65 -6.76 3.16
CA PRO A 96 -3.41 -6.69 2.39
C PRO A 96 -2.34 -5.80 3.06
N SER A 97 -2.74 -4.83 3.89
CA SER A 97 -1.84 -3.93 4.62
C SER A 97 -1.08 -4.62 5.77
N VAL A 98 -1.60 -5.73 6.29
CA VAL A 98 -0.91 -6.50 7.35
C VAL A 98 -0.12 -7.68 6.79
N SER A 99 -0.05 -7.82 5.46
CA SER A 99 0.74 -8.87 4.82
C SER A 99 2.20 -8.86 5.27
N ASN A 100 2.84 -10.03 5.22
CA ASN A 100 4.26 -10.16 5.55
C ASN A 100 5.15 -9.23 4.70
N ILE A 101 4.78 -9.03 3.43
CA ILE A 101 5.53 -8.20 2.49
C ILE A 101 5.50 -6.72 2.93
N VAL A 102 4.31 -6.18 3.24
CA VAL A 102 4.16 -4.78 3.70
C VAL A 102 4.81 -4.59 5.08
N SER A 103 4.65 -5.58 5.96
CA SER A 103 5.23 -5.55 7.31
C SER A 103 6.75 -5.61 7.30
N THR A 104 7.35 -6.34 6.36
CA THR A 104 8.81 -6.44 6.23
C THR A 104 9.40 -5.15 5.71
N TYR A 105 8.76 -4.54 4.70
CA TYR A 105 9.20 -3.25 4.17
C TYR A 105 9.17 -2.14 5.24
N SER A 106 8.12 -2.09 6.08
CA SER A 106 7.98 -1.05 7.12
C SER A 106 8.94 -1.19 8.33
N LYS A 107 9.66 -2.32 8.41
CA LYS A 107 10.63 -2.63 9.48
C LYS A 107 12.09 -2.39 9.09
N GLY A 108 12.38 -2.20 7.80
CA GLY A 108 13.70 -1.82 7.29
C GLY A 108 13.98 -0.35 7.58
#